data_AF-A0A9D7Y7R2-F1
#
_entry.id   AF-A0A9D7Y7R2-F1
#
_cell.length_a   1.000
_cell.length_b   1.000
_cell.length_c   1.000
_cell.angle_alpha   90.00
_cell.angle_beta   90.00
_cell.angle_gamma   90.00
#
_symmetry.space_group_name_H-M   'P 1'
#
loop_
_entity.id
_entity.type
_entity.pdbx_description
1 polymer ?
#
loop_
_entity_poly.entity_id
_entity_poly.type
_entity_poly.pdbx_seq_one_letter_code
_entity_poly.pdbx_strand_id
1 'polypeptide(L)'
;MKYPPQDKWLDKVESIGESSLEGLHAPELRRENKKLIAENKQPKEMNADKELKIMLMERLLKKVTTMEEKTVGTRIYRRRHPQDTVLRHLMIPRSTYYYKPPQGIKSKGRPVSSHTMKKDQTWATNEEVISDIKEILSEEFVDYGYLKTTHALRQQCGYIISPKKVYRLMEENKLLNHPTKPKLSKRLGSKS
;
A
#
# COMPACT_ATOMS: atom_id res chain seq x y z
N MET A 1 -89.94 22.34 -6.55
CA MET A 1 -88.59 22.27 -5.98
C MET A 1 -88.50 21.04 -5.09
N LYS A 2 -87.90 19.95 -5.58
CA LYS A 2 -87.50 18.79 -4.78
C LYS A 2 -86.22 18.25 -5.41
N TYR A 3 -85.09 18.45 -4.73
CA TYR A 3 -83.81 17.90 -5.14
C TYR A 3 -83.86 16.36 -4.99
N PRO A 4 -83.26 15.59 -5.91
CA PRO A 4 -83.17 14.14 -5.76
C PRO A 4 -82.31 13.80 -4.52
N PRO A 5 -82.62 12.70 -3.80
CA PRO A 5 -81.93 12.36 -2.56
C PRO A 5 -80.42 12.28 -2.75
N GLN A 6 -79.71 13.25 -2.16
CA GLN A 6 -78.27 13.22 -2.00
C GLN A 6 -77.89 12.08 -1.04
N ASP A 7 -76.76 11.44 -1.34
CA ASP A 7 -75.93 10.67 -0.40
C ASP A 7 -76.19 9.16 -0.18
N LYS A 8 -76.56 8.40 -1.22
CA LYS A 8 -76.37 6.92 -1.17
C LYS A 8 -74.93 6.45 -1.45
N TRP A 9 -74.10 7.30 -2.06
CA TRP A 9 -72.72 6.94 -2.41
C TRP A 9 -71.75 7.23 -1.26
N LEU A 10 -72.01 8.27 -0.45
CA LEU A 10 -71.23 8.57 0.76
C LEU A 10 -71.36 7.44 1.79
N ASP A 11 -72.59 7.00 2.08
CA ASP A 11 -72.87 5.90 3.00
C ASP A 11 -72.18 4.59 2.57
N LYS A 12 -72.04 4.38 1.26
CA LYS A 12 -71.37 3.19 0.72
C LYS A 12 -69.85 3.27 0.81
N VAL A 13 -69.28 4.47 0.74
CA VAL A 13 -67.84 4.72 0.92
C VAL A 13 -67.46 4.63 2.40
N GLU A 14 -68.28 5.18 3.29
CA GLU A 14 -68.08 5.08 4.75
C GLU A 14 -68.30 3.65 5.26
N SER A 15 -69.24 2.89 4.69
CA SER A 15 -69.52 1.50 5.10
C SER A 15 -68.45 0.49 4.68
N ILE A 16 -67.72 0.72 3.59
CA ILE A 16 -66.76 -0.27 3.04
C ILE A 16 -65.32 0.07 3.47
N GLY A 17 -65.06 1.30 3.93
CA GLY A 17 -63.74 1.77 4.31
C GLY A 17 -62.76 1.82 3.13
N GLU A 18 -61.51 2.23 3.39
CA GLU A 18 -60.43 2.38 2.39
C GLU A 18 -60.15 1.09 1.58
N SER A 19 -60.70 -0.06 2.01
CA SER A 19 -60.60 -1.37 1.37
C SER A 19 -61.21 -1.42 -0.04
N SER A 20 -62.16 -0.55 -0.40
CA SER A 20 -62.81 -0.60 -1.72
C SER A 20 -62.00 0.09 -2.83
N LEU A 21 -60.99 0.89 -2.47
CA LEU A 21 -60.06 1.52 -3.43
C LEU A 21 -58.96 0.55 -3.90
N GLU A 22 -58.89 -0.66 -3.33
CA GLU A 22 -58.03 -1.73 -3.81
C GLU A 22 -58.66 -2.48 -5.00
N GLY A 23 -58.96 -1.74 -6.08
CA GLY A 23 -59.41 -2.33 -7.35
C GLY A 23 -58.31 -3.16 -8.01
N LEU A 24 -58.69 -3.98 -9.01
CA LEU A 24 -57.89 -4.94 -9.80
C LEU A 24 -56.49 -4.47 -10.28
N HIS A 25 -56.20 -3.17 -10.21
CA HIS A 25 -54.94 -2.53 -10.58
C HIS A 25 -53.97 -2.27 -9.40
N ALA A 26 -54.39 -2.51 -8.14
CA ALA A 26 -53.60 -2.22 -6.94
C ALA A 26 -52.25 -2.96 -6.85
N PRO A 27 -52.13 -4.24 -7.26
CA PRO A 27 -50.83 -4.93 -7.29
C PRO A 27 -49.87 -4.35 -8.33
N GLU A 28 -50.40 -3.93 -9.47
CA GLU A 28 -49.62 -3.34 -10.56
C GLU A 28 -49.14 -1.93 -10.20
N LEU A 29 -50.02 -1.10 -9.62
CA LEU A 29 -49.67 0.20 -9.06
C LEU A 29 -48.65 0.09 -7.91
N ARG A 30 -48.74 -0.95 -7.06
CA ARG A 30 -47.73 -1.22 -6.02
C ARG A 30 -46.40 -1.61 -6.64
N ARG A 31 -46.40 -2.44 -7.70
CA ARG A 31 -45.20 -2.85 -8.42
C ARG A 31 -44.54 -1.68 -9.13
N GLU A 32 -45.33 -0.82 -9.76
CA GLU A 32 -44.88 0.39 -10.44
C GLU A 32 -44.36 1.43 -9.45
N ASN A 33 -45.06 1.70 -8.34
CA ASN A 33 -44.56 2.56 -7.28
C ASN A 33 -43.26 2.02 -6.67
N LYS A 34 -43.16 0.71 -6.43
CA LYS A 34 -41.91 0.09 -5.94
C LYS A 34 -40.76 0.26 -6.95
N LYS A 35 -41.06 0.14 -8.25
CA LYS A 35 -40.09 0.38 -9.32
C LYS A 35 -39.67 1.85 -9.37
N LEU A 36 -40.62 2.79 -9.33
CA LEU A 36 -40.36 4.24 -9.29
C LEU A 36 -39.59 4.65 -8.03
N ILE A 37 -39.84 4.03 -6.88
CA ILE A 37 -39.08 4.28 -5.64
C ILE A 37 -37.63 3.78 -5.80
N ALA A 38 -37.44 2.59 -6.36
CA ALA A 38 -36.09 2.05 -6.63
C ALA A 38 -35.35 2.89 -7.67
N GLU A 39 -36.05 3.30 -8.73
CA GLU A 39 -35.52 4.15 -9.79
C GLU A 39 -35.21 5.56 -9.30
N ASN A 40 -35.95 6.11 -8.34
CA ASN A 40 -35.63 7.40 -7.70
C ASN A 40 -34.54 7.28 -6.63
N LYS A 41 -34.30 6.08 -6.08
CA LYS A 41 -33.21 5.83 -5.14
C LYS A 41 -31.84 5.92 -5.83
N GLN A 42 -31.70 5.35 -7.02
CA GLN A 42 -30.47 5.38 -7.82
C GLN A 42 -29.93 6.80 -8.14
N PRO A 43 -30.71 7.75 -8.66
CA PRO A 43 -30.26 9.10 -8.95
C PRO A 43 -30.02 9.91 -7.67
N LYS A 44 -30.74 9.64 -6.58
CA LYS A 44 -30.45 10.23 -5.26
C LYS A 44 -29.08 9.77 -4.73
N GLU A 45 -28.78 8.48 -4.84
CA GLU A 45 -27.46 7.93 -4.50
C GLU A 45 -26.36 8.52 -5.42
N MET A 46 -26.59 8.59 -6.73
CA MET A 46 -25.64 9.23 -7.66
C MET A 46 -25.44 10.73 -7.39
N ASN A 47 -26.48 11.46 -7.00
CA ASN A 47 -26.35 12.88 -6.64
C ASN A 47 -25.58 13.04 -5.34
N ALA A 48 -25.83 12.20 -4.33
CA ALA A 48 -25.06 12.21 -3.09
C ALA A 48 -23.56 11.89 -3.35
N ASP A 49 -23.28 10.94 -4.24
CA ASP A 49 -21.90 10.60 -4.66
C ASP A 49 -21.25 11.74 -5.44
N LYS A 50 -21.99 12.43 -6.31
CA LYS A 50 -21.52 13.61 -7.05
C LYS A 50 -21.27 14.80 -6.13
N GLU A 51 -22.17 15.08 -5.19
CA GLU A 51 -22.01 16.13 -4.17
C GLU A 51 -20.80 15.86 -3.27
N LEU A 52 -20.58 14.61 -2.87
CA LEU A 52 -19.39 14.21 -2.13
C LEU A 52 -18.11 14.47 -2.94
N LYS A 53 -18.11 14.10 -4.22
CA LYS A 53 -17.01 14.35 -5.15
C LYS A 53 -16.75 15.85 -5.29
N ILE A 54 -17.80 16.66 -5.45
CA ILE A 54 -17.71 18.12 -5.57
C ILE A 54 -17.14 18.72 -4.28
N MET A 55 -17.68 18.37 -3.10
CA MET A 55 -17.19 18.87 -1.81
C MET A 55 -15.72 18.51 -1.53
N LEU A 56 -15.29 17.29 -1.89
CA LEU A 56 -13.90 16.86 -1.73
C LEU A 56 -12.96 17.55 -2.73
N MET A 57 -13.39 17.70 -3.98
CA MET A 57 -12.59 18.34 -5.04
C MET A 57 -12.47 19.85 -4.83
N GLU A 58 -13.57 20.55 -4.52
CA GLU A 58 -13.59 22.01 -4.32
C GLU A 58 -12.71 22.47 -3.16
N ARG A 59 -12.61 21.66 -2.09
CA ARG A 59 -11.84 21.99 -0.90
C ARG A 59 -10.34 21.65 -1.00
N LEU A 60 -9.94 20.79 -1.94
CA LEU A 60 -8.57 20.25 -2.03
C LEU A 60 -7.86 20.45 -3.38
N LEU A 61 -8.52 20.94 -4.44
CA LEU A 61 -7.88 21.16 -5.75
C LEU A 61 -7.69 22.62 -6.16
N LYS A 62 -7.96 23.59 -5.28
CA LYS A 62 -7.54 24.97 -5.54
C LYS A 62 -6.00 25.15 -5.55
N LYS A 63 -5.23 24.14 -5.12
CA LYS A 63 -3.75 24.11 -5.17
C LYS A 63 -3.24 22.67 -5.43
N VAL A 64 -2.02 22.55 -5.95
CA VAL A 64 -1.29 21.27 -6.02
C VAL A 64 -1.05 20.79 -4.58
N THR A 65 -1.83 19.79 -4.13
CA THR A 65 -1.82 19.33 -2.73
C THR A 65 -0.80 18.21 -2.48
N THR A 66 -0.09 18.29 -1.37
CA THR A 66 0.93 17.30 -0.98
C THR A 66 0.29 16.02 -0.40
N MET A 67 1.07 14.95 -0.30
CA MET A 67 0.59 13.68 0.28
C MET A 67 0.19 13.83 1.75
N GLU A 68 0.84 14.72 2.51
CA GLU A 68 0.47 15.01 3.90
C GLU A 68 -0.94 15.62 3.98
N GLU A 69 -1.25 16.62 3.15
CA GLU A 69 -2.57 17.26 3.12
C GLU A 69 -3.67 16.27 2.74
N LYS A 70 -3.38 15.38 1.80
CA LYS A 70 -4.28 14.28 1.41
C LYS A 70 -4.52 13.29 2.56
N THR A 71 -3.49 12.95 3.35
CA THR A 71 -3.68 12.09 4.54
C THR A 71 -4.54 12.76 5.63
N VAL A 72 -4.41 14.07 5.83
CA VAL A 72 -5.30 14.83 6.75
C VAL A 72 -6.75 14.77 6.27
N GLY A 73 -6.99 14.95 4.97
CA GLY A 73 -8.30 14.78 4.35
C GLY A 73 -8.91 13.41 4.66
N THR A 74 -8.15 12.32 4.47
CA THR A 74 -8.66 10.97 4.80
C THR A 74 -9.10 10.82 6.25
N ARG A 75 -8.40 11.45 7.20
CA ARG A 75 -8.74 11.38 8.64
C ARG A 75 -10.06 12.07 8.96
N ILE A 76 -10.33 13.20 8.30
CA ILE A 76 -11.54 14.01 8.52
C ILE A 76 -12.78 13.28 7.96
N TYR A 77 -12.70 12.77 6.72
CA TYR A 77 -13.86 12.22 6.02
C TYR A 77 -14.16 10.75 6.35
N ARG A 78 -13.20 10.01 6.96
CA ARG A 78 -13.40 8.62 7.40
C ARG A 78 -14.60 8.43 8.32
N ARG A 79 -14.98 9.45 9.11
CA ARG A 79 -16.12 9.35 10.04
C ARG A 79 -17.48 9.36 9.35
N ARG A 80 -17.56 9.89 8.12
CA ARG A 80 -18.82 10.09 7.39
C ARG A 80 -18.95 9.17 6.18
N HIS A 81 -17.84 8.69 5.62
CA HIS A 81 -17.84 7.89 4.40
C HIS A 81 -16.85 6.71 4.49
N PRO A 82 -17.13 5.60 3.78
CA PRO A 82 -16.20 4.49 3.67
C PRO A 82 -14.83 4.93 3.13
N GLN A 83 -13.76 4.37 3.70
CA GLN A 83 -12.39 4.77 3.41
C GLN A 83 -12.04 4.63 1.91
N ASP A 84 -12.52 3.58 1.27
CA ASP A 84 -12.27 3.30 -0.15
C ASP A 84 -12.88 4.36 -1.07
N THR A 85 -14.06 4.90 -0.72
CA THR A 85 -14.72 5.99 -1.46
C THR A 85 -13.92 7.28 -1.33
N VAL A 86 -13.45 7.60 -0.13
CA VAL A 86 -12.62 8.79 0.14
C VAL A 86 -11.29 8.73 -0.61
N LEU A 87 -10.58 7.59 -0.57
CA LEU A 87 -9.29 7.43 -1.28
C LEU A 87 -9.42 7.57 -2.79
N ARG A 88 -10.52 7.05 -3.36
CA ARG A 88 -10.83 7.15 -4.79
C ARG A 88 -11.02 8.61 -5.23
N HIS A 89 -11.76 9.39 -4.44
CA HIS A 89 -11.97 10.82 -4.72
C HIS A 89 -10.70 11.66 -4.52
N LEU A 90 -9.84 11.29 -3.56
CA LEU A 90 -8.54 11.95 -3.33
C LEU A 90 -7.43 11.53 -4.30
N MET A 91 -7.73 10.61 -5.23
CA MET A 91 -6.76 10.02 -6.16
C MET A 91 -5.52 9.43 -5.46
N ILE A 92 -5.72 8.82 -4.28
CA ILE A 92 -4.66 8.13 -3.54
C ILE A 92 -4.77 6.63 -3.82
N PRO A 93 -3.73 5.97 -4.36
CA PRO A 93 -3.73 4.52 -4.48
C PRO A 93 -3.87 3.85 -3.10
N ARG A 94 -4.70 2.81 -3.03
CA ARG A 94 -4.95 2.07 -1.80
C ARG A 94 -3.66 1.52 -1.18
N SER A 95 -2.77 0.99 -2.03
CA SER A 95 -1.46 0.48 -1.63
C SER A 95 -0.63 1.55 -0.92
N THR A 96 -0.60 2.78 -1.44
CA THR A 96 0.09 3.92 -0.84
C THR A 96 -0.50 4.29 0.52
N TYR A 97 -1.82 4.31 0.66
CA TYR A 97 -2.47 4.69 1.91
C TYR A 97 -2.21 3.69 3.06
N TYR A 98 -2.26 2.40 2.77
CA TYR A 98 -2.07 1.35 3.78
C TYR A 98 -0.60 0.99 4.00
N TYR A 99 0.29 1.35 3.07
CA TYR A 99 1.72 1.15 3.23
C TYR A 99 2.26 2.04 4.34
N LYS A 100 2.68 1.42 5.44
CA LYS A 100 3.44 2.09 6.50
C LYS A 100 4.91 1.74 6.30
N PRO A 101 5.77 2.69 5.91
CA PRO A 101 7.20 2.41 5.87
C PRO A 101 7.65 2.00 7.28
N PRO A 102 8.48 0.96 7.42
CA PRO A 102 9.04 0.62 8.72
C PRO A 102 9.82 1.84 9.25
N GLN A 103 9.52 2.28 10.47
CA GLN A 103 10.27 3.33 11.14
C GLN A 103 11.67 2.79 11.46
N GLY A 104 12.69 3.49 10.95
CA GLY A 104 14.07 3.04 11.00
C GLY A 104 14.36 2.00 9.91
N ILE A 105 15.48 2.18 9.22
CA ILE A 105 15.97 1.25 8.19
C ILE A 105 16.30 -0.08 8.87
N LYS A 106 15.31 -0.93 9.09
CA LYS A 106 15.54 -2.35 9.31
C LYS A 106 15.59 -2.95 7.92
N SER A 107 16.81 -3.08 7.38
CA SER A 107 17.03 -3.88 6.18
C SER A 107 16.29 -5.21 6.38
N LYS A 108 15.46 -5.60 5.42
CA LYS A 108 14.73 -6.87 5.50
C LYS A 108 15.77 -7.99 5.54
N GLY A 109 15.77 -8.81 6.59
CA GLY A 109 16.66 -9.98 6.73
C GLY A 109 17.37 -10.08 8.07
N ARG A 110 18.30 -11.04 8.17
CA ARG A 110 19.14 -11.24 9.36
C ARG A 110 20.09 -10.04 9.51
N PRO A 111 20.23 -9.45 10.71
CA PRO A 111 21.16 -8.36 10.93
C PRO A 111 22.60 -8.78 10.63
N VAL A 112 23.41 -7.79 10.26
CA VAL A 112 24.84 -7.97 10.06
C VAL A 112 25.49 -8.40 11.37
N SER A 113 26.25 -9.50 11.34
CA SER A 113 26.96 -10.02 12.52
C SER A 113 28.13 -9.12 12.90
N SER A 114 28.24 -8.75 14.17
CA SER A 114 29.36 -7.97 14.71
C SER A 114 30.61 -8.81 15.02
N HIS A 115 30.44 -10.11 15.29
CA HIS A 115 31.53 -11.01 15.67
C HIS A 115 31.59 -12.25 14.77
N THR A 116 32.75 -12.91 14.76
CA THR A 116 33.02 -14.16 14.04
C THR A 116 33.67 -15.14 14.99
N MET A 117 33.18 -16.37 15.04
CA MET A 117 33.77 -17.44 15.85
C MET A 117 34.96 -18.09 15.13
N LYS A 118 36.02 -18.40 15.87
CA LYS A 118 37.17 -19.20 15.43
C LYS A 118 37.00 -20.66 15.86
N LYS A 119 37.80 -21.57 15.27
CA LYS A 119 37.79 -23.01 15.59
C LYS A 119 38.21 -23.32 17.03
N ASP A 120 38.97 -22.43 17.65
CA ASP A 120 39.38 -22.47 19.07
C ASP A 120 38.27 -22.02 20.04
N GLN A 121 37.05 -21.78 19.54
CA GLN A 121 35.89 -21.25 20.28
C GLN A 121 36.04 -19.80 20.77
N THR A 122 37.07 -19.08 20.33
CA THR A 122 37.19 -17.65 20.59
C THR A 122 36.33 -16.84 19.61
N TRP A 123 35.97 -15.62 20.03
CA TRP A 123 35.22 -14.68 19.21
C TRP A 123 36.12 -13.53 18.81
N ALA A 124 36.14 -13.24 17.50
CA ALA A 124 36.78 -12.05 16.97
C ALA A 124 35.75 -11.02 16.56
N THR A 125 36.04 -9.76 16.84
CA THR A 125 35.34 -8.57 16.35
C THR A 125 35.52 -8.43 14.83
N ASN A 126 34.69 -7.59 14.20
CA ASN A 126 34.85 -7.33 12.77
C ASN A 126 36.17 -6.61 12.48
N GLU A 127 36.61 -5.75 13.40
CA GLU A 127 37.86 -5.00 13.35
C GLU A 127 39.07 -5.94 13.34
N GLU A 128 39.09 -6.95 14.21
CA GLU A 128 40.14 -7.98 14.23
C GLU A 128 40.17 -8.78 12.93
N VAL A 129 39.00 -9.20 12.41
CA VAL A 129 38.94 -9.90 11.12
C VAL A 129 39.47 -9.01 9.98
N ILE A 130 39.23 -7.70 10.02
CA ILE A 130 39.76 -6.76 9.02
C ILE A 130 41.29 -6.64 9.14
N SER A 131 41.84 -6.60 10.35
CA SER A 131 43.29 -6.59 10.57
C SER A 131 43.94 -7.84 10.00
N ASP A 132 43.39 -9.03 10.27
CA ASP A 132 43.90 -10.29 9.73
C ASP A 132 43.80 -10.32 8.19
N ILE A 133 42.74 -9.76 7.60
CA ILE A 133 42.63 -9.61 6.14
C ILE A 133 43.76 -8.74 5.59
N LYS A 134 44.08 -7.61 6.26
CA LYS A 134 45.15 -6.71 5.81
C LYS A 134 46.51 -7.38 5.91
N GLU A 135 46.74 -8.17 6.96
CA GLU A 135 47.97 -8.95 7.12
C GLU A 135 48.14 -9.96 5.98
N ILE A 136 47.10 -10.75 5.68
CA ILE A 136 47.10 -11.71 4.56
C ILE A 136 47.38 -11.02 3.22
N LEU A 137 46.81 -9.83 3.00
CA LEU A 137 47.02 -9.06 1.77
C LEU A 137 48.38 -8.35 1.71
N SER A 138 49.09 -8.24 2.84
CA SER A 138 50.42 -7.61 2.92
C SER A 138 51.56 -8.56 2.58
N GLU A 139 51.29 -9.87 2.54
CA GLU A 139 52.25 -10.88 2.10
C GLU A 139 52.72 -10.61 0.66
N GLU A 140 54.00 -10.88 0.39
CA GLU A 140 54.61 -10.67 -0.92
C GLU A 140 53.92 -11.55 -1.99
N PHE A 141 53.65 -10.95 -3.16
CA PHE A 141 53.00 -11.62 -4.31
C PHE A 141 51.55 -12.08 -4.10
N VAL A 142 50.84 -11.59 -3.08
CA VAL A 142 49.43 -11.92 -2.86
C VAL A 142 48.49 -11.01 -3.66
N ASP A 143 47.73 -11.62 -4.57
CA ASP A 143 46.72 -10.95 -5.43
C ASP A 143 45.26 -11.30 -5.05
N TYR A 144 45.03 -11.64 -3.78
CA TYR A 144 43.81 -12.30 -3.36
C TYR A 144 42.57 -11.41 -3.50
N GLY A 145 41.59 -11.90 -4.27
CA GLY A 145 40.21 -11.49 -4.11
C GLY A 145 39.55 -12.15 -2.89
N TYR A 146 38.37 -11.67 -2.52
CA TYR A 146 37.66 -12.10 -1.29
C TYR A 146 37.50 -13.63 -1.13
N LEU A 147 37.38 -14.38 -2.23
CA LEU A 147 37.29 -15.85 -2.17
C LEU A 147 38.59 -16.47 -1.65
N LYS A 148 39.74 -16.10 -2.22
CA LYS A 148 41.06 -16.58 -1.78
C LYS A 148 41.33 -16.13 -0.34
N THR A 149 41.04 -14.87 -0.01
CA THR A 149 41.12 -14.34 1.37
C THR A 149 40.25 -15.14 2.35
N THR A 150 39.04 -15.55 1.94
CA THR A 150 38.17 -16.40 2.77
C THR A 150 38.81 -17.76 3.06
N HIS A 151 39.48 -18.35 2.08
CA HIS A 151 40.21 -19.61 2.30
C HIS A 151 41.41 -19.42 3.22
N ALA A 152 42.20 -18.36 3.02
CA ALA A 152 43.31 -18.00 3.88
C ALA A 152 42.87 -17.82 5.35
N LEU A 153 41.83 -17.02 5.60
CA LEU A 153 41.25 -16.82 6.95
C LEU A 153 40.80 -18.12 7.63
N ARG A 154 40.30 -19.10 6.88
CA ARG A 154 39.84 -20.39 7.41
C ARG A 154 40.99 -21.35 7.73
N GLN A 155 42.07 -21.27 6.94
CA GLN A 155 43.22 -22.17 7.01
C GLN A 155 44.27 -21.64 7.99
N GLN A 156 44.69 -20.39 7.83
CA GLN A 156 45.74 -19.75 8.63
C GLN A 156 45.20 -19.28 9.99
N CYS A 157 44.07 -18.54 10.00
CA CYS A 157 43.54 -17.91 11.21
C CYS A 157 42.41 -18.71 11.90
N GLY A 158 41.97 -19.82 11.30
CA GLY A 158 40.96 -20.71 11.89
C GLY A 158 39.52 -20.16 11.95
N TYR A 159 39.16 -19.15 11.15
CA TYR A 159 37.82 -18.56 11.19
C TYR A 159 36.71 -19.46 10.65
N ILE A 160 35.55 -19.45 11.32
CA ILE A 160 34.30 -20.04 10.82
C ILE A 160 33.50 -18.93 10.13
N ILE A 161 34.00 -18.47 8.97
CA ILE A 161 33.47 -17.31 8.25
C ILE A 161 32.92 -17.68 6.86
N SER A 162 31.86 -16.99 6.43
CA SER A 162 31.28 -17.12 5.09
C SER A 162 31.93 -16.15 4.10
N PRO A 163 32.10 -16.52 2.80
CA PRO A 163 32.61 -15.60 1.80
C PRO A 163 31.80 -14.31 1.65
N LYS A 164 30.49 -14.36 1.93
CA LYS A 164 29.61 -13.17 1.92
C LYS A 164 29.99 -12.15 2.99
N LYS A 165 30.42 -12.62 4.17
CA LYS A 165 30.87 -11.74 5.26
C LYS A 165 32.21 -11.11 4.88
N VAL A 166 33.14 -11.89 4.33
CA VAL A 166 34.44 -11.40 3.88
C VAL A 166 34.29 -10.37 2.76
N TYR A 167 33.47 -10.65 1.74
CA TYR A 167 33.16 -9.69 0.67
C TYR A 167 32.68 -8.35 1.24
N ARG A 168 31.68 -8.39 2.14
CA ARG A 168 31.14 -7.17 2.76
C ARG A 168 32.21 -6.40 3.53
N LEU A 169 32.99 -7.08 4.38
CA LEU A 169 34.04 -6.43 5.18
C LEU A 169 35.11 -5.81 4.28
N MET A 170 35.51 -6.49 3.22
CA MET A 170 36.47 -5.96 2.23
C MET A 170 35.89 -4.80 1.43
N GLU A 171 34.61 -4.86 1.05
CA GLU A 171 33.92 -3.77 0.34
C GLU A 171 33.83 -2.50 1.19
N GLU A 172 33.38 -2.64 2.44
CA GLU A 172 33.26 -1.54 3.41
C GLU A 172 34.63 -0.88 3.70
N ASN A 173 35.71 -1.66 3.65
CA ASN A 173 37.08 -1.17 3.90
C ASN A 173 37.89 -0.90 2.63
N LYS A 174 37.29 -0.93 1.44
CA LYS A 174 37.94 -0.67 0.13
C LYS A 174 39.14 -1.58 -0.15
N LEU A 175 39.07 -2.84 0.27
CA LEU A 175 40.10 -3.88 0.07
C LEU A 175 39.82 -4.77 -1.15
N LEU A 176 38.74 -4.52 -1.89
CA LEU A 176 38.42 -5.26 -3.10
C LEU A 176 39.19 -4.75 -4.31
N ASN A 177 39.62 -5.67 -5.17
CA ASN A 177 40.25 -5.33 -6.45
C ASN A 177 39.26 -4.55 -7.32
N HIS A 178 39.78 -3.55 -8.06
CA HIS A 178 38.98 -2.78 -8.99
C HIS A 178 38.47 -3.69 -10.12
N PRO A 179 37.20 -3.54 -10.56
CA PRO A 179 36.68 -4.32 -11.66
C PRO A 179 37.44 -3.97 -12.94
N THR A 180 38.10 -4.96 -13.53
CA THR A 180 38.88 -4.81 -14.77
C THR A 180 38.02 -4.58 -16.01
N LYS A 181 36.72 -4.89 -15.94
CA LYS A 181 35.77 -4.66 -17.04
C LYS A 181 34.86 -3.48 -16.70
N PRO A 182 34.71 -2.48 -17.59
CA PRO A 182 33.73 -1.42 -17.40
C PRO A 182 32.35 -2.04 -17.28
N LYS A 183 31.52 -1.53 -16.35
CA LYS A 183 30.12 -1.96 -16.23
C LYS A 183 29.47 -1.72 -17.59
N LEU A 184 28.99 -2.78 -18.23
CA LEU A 184 28.23 -2.67 -19.49
C LEU A 184 27.15 -1.61 -19.29
N SER A 185 27.21 -0.53 -20.06
CA SER A 185 26.16 0.48 -20.06
C SER A 185 24.86 -0.21 -20.44
N LYS A 186 23.76 0.15 -19.76
CA LYS A 186 22.43 -0.34 -20.15
C LYS A 186 22.23 0.05 -21.61
N ARG A 187 22.13 -0.94 -22.50
CA ARG A 187 21.77 -0.71 -23.91
C ARG A 187 20.48 0.11 -23.89
N LEU A 188 20.55 1.37 -24.31
CA LEU A 188 19.36 2.15 -24.65
C LEU A 188 18.68 1.35 -25.75
N GLY A 189 17.61 0.63 -25.42
CA GLY A 189 16.87 -0.14 -26.40
C GLY A 189 16.47 0.80 -27.52
N SER A 190 16.97 0.53 -28.73
CA SER A 190 16.48 1.20 -29.93
C SER A 190 15.00 0.86 -30.01
N LYS A 191 14.15 1.85 -29.72
CA LYS A 191 12.74 1.75 -30.07
C LYS A 191 12.70 1.76 -31.60
N SER A 192 12.50 0.58 -32.18
CA SER A 192 12.00 0.43 -33.54
C SER A 192 10.55 0.89 -33.61
#